data_AF-A0AAD2JJ45-F1
#
_entry.id   AF-A0AAD2JJ45-F1
#
_cell.length_a   1.000
_cell.length_b   1.000
_cell.length_c   1.000
_cell.angle_alpha   90.00
_cell.angle_beta   90.00
_cell.angle_gamma   90.00
#
_symmetry.space_group_name_H-M   'P 1'
#
loop_
_entity.id
_entity.type
_entity.pdbx_description
1 polymer ?
#
loop_
_entity_poly.entity_id
_entity_poly.type
_entity_poly.pdbx_seq_one_letter_code
_entity_poly.pdbx_strand_id
1 'polypeptide(L)'
;MAHADFEALRGSQTVYKPEKTNTEFHKNLRQAQLDRNWENLNNKIDKREVIYNTNKYTVAAIITKHFITSAMRDKLSNETDWVELQADHVKLLKRMKTFMTVTDETEWQHFGLMESLKRFTNCTQKQNKSVNDYRRRFEAQADQVFEILGNDVLHVYATKTMGYLDLYDPEDDPDDTKAL
;
A
#
# COMPACT_ATOMS: atom_id res chain seq x y z
N MET A 1 -40.83 4.96 -103.89
CA MET A 1 -40.81 6.28 -103.22
C MET A 1 -42.07 6.38 -102.38
N ALA A 2 -42.11 6.45 -101.05
CA ALA A 2 -41.12 6.43 -99.98
C ALA A 2 -41.94 6.00 -98.73
N HIS A 3 -41.81 4.75 -98.28
CA HIS A 3 -42.61 4.23 -97.15
C HIS A 3 -41.82 3.28 -96.24
N ALA A 4 -40.48 3.35 -96.28
CA ALA A 4 -39.62 2.42 -95.56
C ALA A 4 -38.67 3.06 -94.52
N ASP A 5 -38.75 4.37 -94.27
CA ASP A 5 -37.76 5.06 -93.43
C ASP A 5 -38.31 5.69 -92.14
N PHE A 6 -39.54 5.35 -91.73
CA PHE A 6 -40.09 5.86 -90.45
C PHE A 6 -39.87 4.92 -89.25
N GLU A 7 -39.48 3.66 -89.48
CA GLU A 7 -39.22 2.70 -88.39
C GLU A 7 -37.77 2.77 -87.85
N ALA A 8 -36.85 3.41 -88.57
CA ALA A 8 -35.45 3.58 -88.14
C ALA A 8 -35.24 4.72 -87.11
N LEU A 9 -36.29 5.46 -86.75
CA LEU A 9 -36.26 6.57 -85.79
C LEU A 9 -36.94 6.26 -84.45
N ARG A 10 -37.29 4.99 -84.16
CA ARG A 10 -37.45 4.54 -82.76
C ARG A 10 -36.07 4.36 -82.13
N GLY A 11 -35.40 5.49 -81.94
CA GLY A 11 -34.26 5.58 -81.03
C GLY A 11 -34.65 4.93 -79.70
N SER A 12 -33.75 4.13 -79.16
CA SER A 12 -33.90 3.52 -77.85
C SER A 12 -34.30 4.61 -76.85
N GLN A 13 -35.57 4.63 -76.44
CA GLN A 13 -35.94 5.30 -75.21
C GLN A 13 -35.26 4.49 -74.11
N THR A 14 -34.04 4.90 -73.75
CA THR A 14 -33.46 4.53 -72.47
C THR A 14 -34.44 5.02 -71.43
N VAL A 15 -35.20 4.10 -70.85
CA VAL A 15 -36.08 4.37 -69.72
C VAL A 15 -35.21 5.03 -68.66
N TYR A 16 -35.44 6.33 -68.43
CA TYR A 16 -34.78 7.07 -67.37
C TYR A 16 -35.18 6.39 -66.06
N LYS A 17 -34.26 5.63 -65.46
CA LYS A 17 -34.42 5.18 -64.08
C LYS A 17 -34.28 6.44 -63.23
N PRO A 18 -35.31 6.90 -62.51
CA PRO A 18 -35.16 8.07 -61.68
C PRO A 18 -34.04 7.81 -60.69
N GLU A 19 -33.09 8.74 -60.65
CA GLU A 19 -32.11 8.85 -59.59
C GLU A 19 -32.86 8.75 -58.25
N LYS A 20 -32.35 7.90 -57.35
CA LYS A 20 -32.94 7.52 -56.05
C LYS A 20 -33.86 8.61 -55.50
N THR A 21 -35.11 8.25 -55.18
CA THR A 21 -36.10 9.22 -54.71
C THR A 21 -35.50 10.08 -53.58
N ASN A 22 -35.75 11.40 -53.58
CA ASN A 22 -35.16 12.34 -52.62
C ASN A 22 -35.28 11.85 -51.15
N THR A 23 -36.37 11.12 -50.85
CA THR A 23 -36.60 10.44 -49.57
C THR A 23 -35.58 9.35 -49.25
N GLU A 24 -35.18 8.51 -50.21
CA GLU A 24 -34.11 7.51 -50.04
C GLU A 24 -32.74 8.15 -49.86
N PHE A 25 -32.46 9.24 -50.59
CA PHE A 25 -31.22 10.01 -50.40
C PHE A 25 -31.11 10.55 -48.96
N HIS A 26 -32.17 11.18 -48.45
CA HIS A 26 -32.21 11.67 -47.07
C HIS A 26 -32.14 10.56 -46.02
N LYS A 27 -32.75 9.39 -46.26
CA LYS A 27 -32.63 8.22 -45.39
C LYS A 27 -31.19 7.70 -45.33
N ASN A 28 -30.52 7.57 -46.48
CA ASN A 28 -29.13 7.13 -46.56
C ASN A 28 -28.17 8.13 -45.91
N LEU A 29 -28.41 9.43 -46.08
CA LEU A 29 -27.62 10.48 -45.42
C LEU A 29 -27.76 10.42 -43.89
N ARG A 30 -28.98 10.22 -43.40
CA ARG A 30 -29.25 10.07 -41.96
C ARG A 30 -28.60 8.80 -41.41
N GLN A 31 -28.66 7.69 -42.14
CA GLN A 31 -27.98 6.45 -41.73
C GLN A 31 -26.47 6.64 -41.66
N ALA A 32 -25.85 7.24 -42.69
CA ALA A 32 -24.41 7.52 -42.71
C ALA A 32 -23.96 8.52 -41.62
N GLN A 33 -24.85 9.37 -41.13
CA GLN A 33 -24.60 10.23 -39.96
C GLN A 33 -24.69 9.44 -38.65
N LEU A 34 -25.66 8.55 -38.52
CA LEU A 34 -25.80 7.67 -37.36
C LEU A 34 -24.61 6.72 -37.23
N ASP A 35 -24.18 6.12 -38.32
CA ASP A 35 -23.03 5.20 -38.35
C ASP A 35 -21.74 5.92 -37.93
N ARG A 36 -21.51 7.15 -38.45
CA ARG A 36 -20.39 8.00 -38.02
C ARG A 36 -20.47 8.37 -36.54
N ASN A 37 -21.66 8.68 -36.05
CA ASN A 37 -21.85 9.01 -34.63
C ASN A 37 -21.59 7.80 -33.73
N TRP A 38 -22.00 6.61 -34.16
CA TRP A 38 -21.73 5.35 -33.47
C TRP A 38 -20.24 5.01 -33.43
N GLU A 39 -19.55 5.11 -34.57
CA GLU A 39 -18.11 4.89 -34.65
C GLU A 39 -17.34 5.87 -33.74
N ASN A 40 -17.72 7.15 -33.77
CA ASN A 40 -17.13 8.15 -32.88
C ASN A 40 -17.39 7.87 -31.39
N LEU A 41 -18.56 7.32 -31.05
CA LEU A 41 -18.89 6.96 -29.68
C LEU A 41 -18.08 5.75 -29.21
N ASN A 42 -17.96 4.71 -30.03
CA ASN A 42 -17.14 3.53 -29.74
C ASN A 42 -15.68 3.93 -29.56
N ASN A 43 -15.13 4.74 -30.48
CA ASN A 43 -13.78 5.26 -30.37
C ASN A 43 -13.54 6.07 -29.08
N LYS A 44 -14.55 6.77 -28.57
CA LYS A 44 -14.45 7.48 -27.27
C LYS A 44 -14.47 6.52 -26.10
N ILE A 45 -15.26 5.45 -26.16
CA ILE A 45 -15.33 4.42 -25.13
C ILE A 45 -14.00 3.68 -25.05
N ASP A 46 -13.46 3.23 -26.19
CA ASP A 46 -12.17 2.52 -26.25
C ASP A 46 -11.04 3.39 -25.68
N LYS A 47 -11.00 4.68 -26.03
CA LYS A 47 -10.02 5.62 -25.46
C LYS A 47 -10.16 5.74 -23.94
N ARG A 48 -11.38 5.78 -23.42
CA ARG A 48 -11.61 5.85 -21.97
C ARG A 48 -11.17 4.57 -21.26
N GLU A 49 -11.38 3.42 -21.87
CA GLU A 49 -10.93 2.14 -21.34
C GLU A 49 -9.41 2.05 -21.28
N VAL A 50 -8.72 2.46 -22.35
CA VAL A 50 -7.25 2.53 -22.38
C VAL A 50 -6.71 3.48 -21.31
N ILE A 51 -7.30 4.67 -21.17
CA ILE A 51 -6.92 5.63 -20.12
C ILE A 51 -7.15 5.04 -18.73
N TYR A 52 -8.29 4.40 -18.51
CA TYR A 52 -8.62 3.77 -17.23
C TYR A 52 -7.58 2.70 -16.85
N ASN A 53 -7.25 1.80 -17.79
CA ASN A 53 -6.26 0.76 -17.57
C ASN A 53 -4.86 1.34 -17.29
N THR A 54 -4.47 2.40 -17.99
CA THR A 54 -3.19 3.09 -17.77
C THR A 54 -3.13 3.78 -16.40
N ASN A 55 -4.22 4.44 -16.00
CA ASN A 55 -4.32 5.11 -14.71
C ASN A 55 -4.24 4.11 -13.55
N LYS A 56 -4.77 2.89 -13.71
CA LYS A 56 -4.72 1.84 -12.69
C LYS A 56 -3.28 1.52 -12.25
N TYR A 57 -2.38 1.31 -13.22
CA TYR A 57 -0.96 1.06 -12.94
C TYR A 57 -0.24 2.30 -12.42
N THR A 58 -0.57 3.48 -12.96
CA THR A 58 0.00 4.75 -12.50
C THR A 58 -0.29 4.99 -11.02
N VAL A 59 -1.52 4.72 -10.57
CA VAL A 59 -1.92 4.84 -9.16
C VAL A 59 -1.15 3.84 -8.29
N ALA A 60 -1.03 2.58 -8.69
CA ALA A 60 -0.24 1.59 -7.95
C ALA A 60 1.23 2.01 -7.80
N ALA A 61 1.83 2.59 -8.84
CA ALA A 61 3.19 3.11 -8.80
C ALA A 61 3.33 4.32 -7.84
N ILE A 62 2.37 5.26 -7.87
CA ILE A 62 2.35 6.41 -6.95
C ILE A 62 2.28 5.94 -5.49
N ILE A 63 1.36 5.01 -5.20
CA ILE A 63 1.21 4.40 -3.86
C ILE A 63 2.55 3.78 -3.42
N THR A 64 3.14 2.96 -4.28
CA THR A 64 4.37 2.22 -3.98
C THR A 64 5.60 3.12 -3.81
N LYS A 65 5.64 4.26 -4.51
CA LYS A 65 6.77 5.18 -4.47
C LYS A 65 6.68 6.18 -3.33
N HIS A 66 5.49 6.72 -3.06
CA HIS A 66 5.32 7.88 -2.17
C HIS A 66 4.73 7.54 -0.79
N PHE A 67 3.94 6.46 -0.68
CA PHE A 67 3.17 6.19 0.55
C PHE A 67 3.70 5.02 1.38
N ILE A 68 4.72 4.30 0.91
CA ILE A 68 5.37 3.21 1.65
C ILE A 68 6.88 3.41 1.79
N THR A 69 7.41 2.95 2.92
CA THR A 69 8.84 2.88 3.20
C THR A 69 9.54 1.85 2.31
N SER A 70 10.85 1.98 2.14
CA SER A 70 11.64 1.00 1.37
C SER A 70 11.51 -0.40 1.94
N ALA A 71 11.56 -0.56 3.26
CA ALA A 71 11.41 -1.85 3.92
C ALA A 71 10.05 -2.52 3.65
N MET A 72 8.95 -1.75 3.66
CA MET A 72 7.63 -2.28 3.29
C MET A 72 7.56 -2.64 1.81
N ARG A 73 8.17 -1.84 0.93
CA ARG A 73 8.24 -2.13 -0.50
C ARG A 73 8.99 -3.44 -0.76
N ASP A 74 10.09 -3.68 -0.05
CA ASP A 74 10.88 -4.91 -0.19
C ASP A 74 10.09 -6.12 0.30
N LYS A 75 9.37 -6.01 1.43
CA LYS A 75 8.44 -7.06 1.89
C LYS A 75 7.36 -7.36 0.85
N LEU A 76 6.71 -6.33 0.31
CA LEU A 76 5.67 -6.44 -0.72
C LEU A 76 6.19 -7.05 -2.03
N SER A 77 7.41 -6.71 -2.43
CA SER A 77 8.02 -7.22 -3.67
C SER A 77 8.44 -8.69 -3.57
N ASN A 78 8.66 -9.17 -2.34
CA ASN A 78 9.01 -10.57 -2.06
C ASN A 78 7.78 -11.48 -1.96
N GLU A 79 6.56 -10.93 -1.98
CA GLU A 79 5.35 -11.75 -1.97
C GLU A 79 5.09 -12.39 -3.34
N THR A 80 4.58 -13.62 -3.33
CA THR A 80 4.28 -14.38 -4.56
C THR A 80 3.18 -13.76 -5.42
N ASP A 81 2.34 -12.92 -4.83
CA ASP A 81 1.18 -12.26 -5.45
C ASP A 81 1.47 -10.80 -5.91
N TRP A 82 2.73 -10.37 -5.89
CA TRP A 82 3.11 -8.98 -6.21
C TRP A 82 2.58 -8.47 -7.56
N VAL A 83 2.67 -9.29 -8.62
CA VAL A 83 2.20 -8.92 -9.97
C VAL A 83 0.69 -8.70 -10.00
N GLU A 84 -0.08 -9.52 -9.28
CA GLU A 84 -1.53 -9.38 -9.18
C GLU A 84 -1.93 -8.19 -8.31
N LEU A 85 -1.14 -7.88 -7.28
CA LEU A 85 -1.34 -6.69 -6.43
C LEU A 85 -1.13 -5.39 -7.21
N GLN A 86 -0.14 -5.33 -8.10
CA GLN A 86 0.06 -4.15 -8.95
C GLN A 86 -1.10 -3.91 -9.91
N ALA A 87 -1.74 -4.99 -10.37
CA ALA A 87 -2.91 -4.90 -11.22
C ALA A 87 -4.15 -4.43 -10.47
N ASP A 88 -4.24 -4.57 -9.14
CA ASP A 88 -5.38 -4.14 -8.32
C ASP A 88 -4.96 -3.26 -7.14
N HIS A 89 -5.00 -1.95 -7.38
CA HIS A 89 -4.65 -0.92 -6.39
C HIS A 89 -5.49 -1.00 -5.09
N VAL A 90 -6.72 -1.52 -5.13
CA VAL A 90 -7.55 -1.66 -3.92
C VAL A 90 -7.04 -2.81 -3.05
N LYS A 91 -6.65 -3.92 -3.67
CA LYS A 91 -6.00 -5.03 -2.96
C LYS A 91 -4.65 -4.62 -2.39
N LEU A 92 -3.85 -3.89 -3.18
CA LEU A 92 -2.58 -3.32 -2.72
C LEU A 92 -2.76 -2.49 -1.44
N LEU A 93 -3.73 -1.57 -1.41
CA LEU A 93 -4.01 -0.74 -0.24
C LEU A 93 -4.48 -1.56 0.97
N LYS A 94 -5.31 -2.59 0.77
CA LYS A 94 -5.74 -3.49 1.85
C LYS A 94 -4.56 -4.28 2.43
N ARG A 95 -3.64 -4.74 1.58
CA ARG A 95 -2.44 -5.46 2.01
C ARG A 95 -1.46 -4.55 2.74
N MET A 96 -1.26 -3.33 2.23
CA MET A 96 -0.48 -2.31 2.92
C MET A 96 -1.06 -2.01 4.31
N LYS A 97 -2.38 -1.90 4.43
CA LYS A 97 -3.02 -1.75 5.74
C LYS A 97 -2.64 -2.89 6.68
N THR A 98 -2.62 -4.14 6.22
CA THR A 98 -2.20 -5.27 7.07
C THR A 98 -0.75 -5.11 7.55
N PHE A 99 0.18 -4.70 6.68
CA PHE A 99 1.57 -4.45 7.12
C PHE A 99 1.72 -3.26 8.07
N MET A 100 0.83 -2.26 7.98
CA MET A 100 0.81 -1.13 8.89
C MET A 100 0.19 -1.48 10.25
N THR A 101 -0.74 -2.43 10.29
CA THR A 101 -1.44 -2.84 11.52
C THR A 101 -0.81 -4.05 12.20
N VAL A 102 -0.07 -4.89 11.47
CA VAL A 102 0.73 -5.98 12.05
C VAL A 102 2.03 -5.37 12.55
N THR A 103 1.91 -4.69 13.70
CA THR A 103 3.03 -4.17 14.49
C THR A 103 3.82 -5.28 15.16
N ASP A 104 3.32 -6.51 15.21
CA ASP A 104 4.01 -7.64 15.88
C ASP A 104 5.35 -8.03 15.23
N GLU A 105 5.57 -7.70 13.94
CA GLU A 105 6.87 -7.91 13.28
C GLU A 105 7.80 -6.68 13.35
N THR A 106 7.28 -5.51 13.73
CA THR A 106 8.03 -4.23 13.79
C THR A 106 8.23 -3.71 15.21
N GLU A 107 7.49 -4.22 16.20
CA GLU A 107 7.93 -4.22 17.58
C GLU A 107 9.12 -5.16 17.65
N TRP A 108 10.32 -4.59 17.58
CA TRP A 108 11.51 -5.24 18.11
C TRP A 108 11.07 -5.85 19.45
N GLN A 109 11.15 -7.18 19.62
CA GLN A 109 10.67 -7.88 20.82
C GLN A 109 11.25 -7.29 22.13
N HIS A 110 12.34 -6.53 22.00
CA HIS A 110 13.03 -5.84 23.08
C HIS A 110 12.95 -4.31 22.99
N PHE A 111 12.11 -3.74 22.13
CA PHE A 111 11.98 -2.28 21.98
C PHE A 111 11.42 -1.66 23.26
N GLY A 112 10.34 -2.23 23.81
CA GLY A 112 9.79 -1.79 25.09
C GLY A 112 10.82 -1.88 26.22
N LEU A 113 11.59 -2.98 26.26
CA LEU A 113 12.69 -3.13 27.20
C LEU A 113 13.79 -2.07 26.99
N MET A 114 14.23 -1.88 25.75
CA MET A 114 15.28 -0.92 25.39
C MET A 114 14.86 0.51 25.73
N GLU A 115 13.61 0.88 25.46
CA GLU A 115 13.08 2.20 25.77
C GLU A 115 13.00 2.42 27.29
N SER A 116 12.51 1.44 28.04
CA SER A 116 12.49 1.48 29.51
C SER A 116 13.89 1.57 30.10
N LEU A 117 14.84 0.77 29.60
CA LEU A 117 16.24 0.79 30.02
C LEU A 117 16.92 2.13 29.70
N LYS A 118 16.65 2.69 28.51
CA LYS A 118 17.15 4.00 28.11
C LYS A 118 16.59 5.11 29.00
N ARG A 119 15.32 5.04 29.40
CA ARG A 119 14.71 6.00 30.32
C ARG A 119 15.35 5.91 31.71
N PHE A 120 15.57 4.69 32.19
CA PHE A 120 16.22 4.41 33.47
C PHE A 120 17.67 4.92 33.53
N THR A 121 18.52 4.56 32.55
CA THR A 121 19.94 4.97 32.53
C THR A 121 20.14 6.47 32.31
N ASN A 122 19.20 7.13 31.62
CA ASN A 122 19.23 8.58 31.42
C ASN A 122 18.47 9.35 32.51
N CYS A 123 18.01 8.68 33.57
CA CYS A 123 17.37 9.35 34.69
C CYS A 123 18.41 10.13 35.48
N THR A 124 18.43 11.45 35.28
CA THR A 124 19.34 12.35 35.98
C THR A 124 18.57 13.32 36.87
N GLN A 125 19.20 13.74 37.97
CA GLN A 125 18.65 14.78 38.83
C GLN A 125 18.73 16.12 38.08
N LYS A 126 17.57 16.73 37.83
CA LYS A 126 17.50 18.08 37.24
C LYS A 126 17.82 19.13 38.31
N GLN A 127 18.58 20.16 37.94
CA GLN A 127 19.05 21.22 38.86
C GLN A 127 17.94 21.89 39.67
N ASN A 128 16.73 22.02 39.11
CA ASN A 128 15.59 22.66 39.76
C ASN A 128 14.60 21.69 40.43
N LYS A 129 15.01 20.44 40.69
CA LYS A 129 14.14 19.43 41.30
C LYS A 129 14.70 18.89 42.61
N SER A 130 13.79 18.66 43.56
CA SER A 130 14.12 18.03 44.84
C SER A 130 14.68 16.62 44.63
N VAL A 131 15.57 16.21 45.54
CA VAL A 131 16.14 14.85 45.58
C VAL A 131 15.02 13.81 45.71
N ASN A 132 13.96 14.10 46.47
CA ASN A 132 12.81 13.20 46.63
C ASN A 132 12.05 12.98 45.31
N ASP A 133 11.93 14.03 44.49
CA ASP A 133 11.30 13.91 43.17
C ASP A 133 12.16 13.12 42.17
N TYR A 134 13.48 13.17 42.34
CA TYR A 134 14.39 12.31 41.58
C TYR A 134 14.25 10.85 42.02
N ARG A 135 14.31 10.58 43.34
CA ARG A 135 14.18 9.23 43.90
C ARG A 135 12.89 8.55 43.44
N ARG A 136 11.75 9.24 43.53
CA ARG A 136 10.45 8.69 43.09
C ARG A 136 10.42 8.35 41.60
N ARG A 137 11.08 9.13 40.73
CA ARG A 137 11.16 8.84 39.29
C ARG A 137 12.10 7.69 39.00
N PHE A 138 13.20 7.61 39.75
CA PHE A 138 14.17 6.55 39.62
C PHE A 138 13.56 5.20 40.02
N GLU A 139 12.88 5.14 41.18
CA GLU A 139 12.13 3.96 41.64
C GLU A 139 11.08 3.54 40.61
N ALA A 140 10.23 4.46 40.15
CA ALA A 140 9.19 4.15 39.16
C ALA A 140 9.75 3.64 37.81
N GLN A 141 10.93 4.10 37.40
CA GLN A 141 11.58 3.60 36.18
C GLN A 141 12.30 2.26 36.41
N ALA A 142 12.84 2.03 37.60
CA ALA A 142 13.40 0.73 37.99
C ALA A 142 12.30 -0.34 37.99
N ASP A 143 11.14 -0.04 38.60
CA ASP A 143 9.98 -0.94 38.64
C ASP A 143 9.51 -1.33 37.24
N GLN A 144 9.45 -0.38 36.30
CA GLN A 144 9.11 -0.67 34.90
C GLN A 144 10.12 -1.59 34.21
N VAL A 145 11.40 -1.50 34.56
CA VAL A 145 12.44 -2.37 34.01
C VAL A 145 12.33 -3.77 34.63
N PHE A 146 12.09 -3.86 35.94
CA PHE A 146 11.90 -5.14 36.65
C PHE A 146 10.63 -5.88 36.26
N GLU A 147 9.54 -5.16 35.97
CA GLU A 147 8.31 -5.77 35.45
C GLU A 147 8.54 -6.48 34.11
N ILE A 148 9.43 -5.94 33.27
CA ILE A 148 9.73 -6.49 31.93
C ILE A 148 10.80 -7.60 32.01
N LEU A 149 11.85 -7.42 32.83
CA LEU A 149 12.97 -8.37 32.93
C LEU A 149 12.73 -9.49 33.94
N GLY A 150 11.93 -9.25 34.97
CA GLY A 150 11.82 -10.08 36.17
C GLY A 150 12.72 -9.58 37.31
N ASN A 151 12.24 -9.75 38.54
CA ASN A 151 12.92 -9.26 39.75
C ASN A 151 14.31 -9.88 39.98
N ASP A 152 14.54 -11.09 39.47
CA ASP A 152 15.76 -11.85 39.75
C ASP A 152 16.91 -11.52 38.79
N VAL A 153 16.68 -10.71 37.75
CA VAL A 153 17.67 -10.50 36.69
C VAL A 153 18.94 -9.83 37.22
N LEU A 154 18.82 -8.87 38.13
CA LEU A 154 20.00 -8.24 38.73
C LEU A 154 20.76 -9.18 39.65
N HIS A 155 20.05 -10.05 40.38
CA HIS A 155 20.66 -11.03 41.25
C HIS A 155 21.40 -12.12 40.46
N VAL A 156 20.79 -12.63 39.38
CA VAL A 156 21.41 -13.55 38.42
C VAL A 156 22.60 -12.89 37.70
N TYR A 157 22.52 -11.60 37.40
CA TYR A 157 23.62 -10.86 36.80
C TYR A 157 24.79 -10.68 37.79
N ALA A 158 24.50 -10.30 39.04
CA ALA A 158 25.51 -10.11 40.08
C ALA A 158 26.28 -11.42 40.38
N THR A 159 25.57 -12.54 40.49
CA THR A 159 26.17 -13.87 40.77
C THR A 159 27.02 -14.41 39.61
N LYS A 160 26.74 -14.01 38.36
CA LYS A 160 27.46 -14.51 37.16
C LYS A 160 28.57 -13.58 36.66
N THR A 161 28.65 -12.34 37.13
CA THR A 161 29.61 -11.35 36.61
C THR A 161 30.86 -11.34 37.48
N MET A 162 32.02 -11.70 36.91
CA MET A 162 33.27 -11.91 37.65
C MET A 162 33.76 -10.72 38.49
N GLY A 163 33.30 -9.49 38.23
CA GLY A 163 33.63 -8.32 39.05
C GLY A 163 32.82 -8.15 40.34
N TYR A 164 31.69 -8.85 40.49
CA TYR A 164 30.84 -8.79 41.69
C TYR A 164 31.09 -9.97 42.65
N LEU A 165 31.64 -11.08 42.15
CA LEU A 165 32.05 -12.22 42.97
C LEU A 165 33.15 -11.84 43.99
N ASP A 166 34.02 -10.90 43.64
CA ASP A 166 35.09 -10.42 44.54
C ASP A 166 34.57 -9.48 45.64
N LEU A 167 33.32 -9.00 45.54
CA LEU A 167 32.68 -8.11 46.51
C LEU A 167 31.62 -8.83 47.36
N TYR A 168 31.27 -10.07 47.01
CA TYR A 168 30.27 -10.86 47.71
C TYR A 168 30.96 -11.69 48.79
N ASP A 169 30.96 -11.19 50.03
CA ASP A 169 31.32 -11.97 51.21
C ASP A 169 30.08 -12.77 51.66
N PRO A 170 30.07 -14.10 51.54
CA PRO A 170 28.92 -14.92 51.91
C PRO A 170 28.58 -14.88 53.42
N GLU A 171 29.35 -14.18 54.24
CA GLU A 171 29.06 -13.99 55.67
C GLU A 171 28.03 -12.88 55.96
N ASP A 172 27.71 -11.99 55.01
CA ASP A 172 26.84 -10.82 55.25
C ASP A 172 25.33 -11.05 55.06
N ASP A 173 24.88 -12.18 54.48
CA ASP A 173 23.44 -12.46 54.28
C ASP A 173 23.04 -13.93 54.55
N PRO A 174 22.53 -14.26 55.76
CA PRO A 174 22.25 -15.64 56.16
C PRO A 174 21.00 -16.28 55.53
N ASP A 175 20.21 -15.56 54.71
CA ASP A 175 18.91 -16.06 54.23
C ASP A 175 18.95 -16.75 52.85
N ASP A 176 20.03 -16.60 52.08
CA ASP A 176 20.13 -17.15 50.70
C ASP A 176 20.58 -18.62 50.62
N THR A 177 20.89 -19.28 51.74
CA THR A 177 21.31 -20.70 51.74
C THR A 177 20.17 -21.72 51.61
N LYS A 178 18.92 -21.28 51.43
CA LYS A 178 17.74 -22.16 51.48
C LYS A 178 17.09 -22.54 50.15
N ALA A 179 17.64 -22.15 49.01
CA ALA A 179 17.07 -22.54 47.72
C ALA A 179 18.14 -23.11 46.77
N LEU A 180 18.60 -24.32 47.09
CA LEU A 180 19.22 -25.23 46.11
C LEU A 180 18.13 -26.14 45.52
#